data_AF-A0A7I8K0L2-F1
#
_entry.id   AF-A0A7I8K0L2-F1
#
_cell.length_a   1.000
_cell.length_b   1.000
_cell.length_c   1.000
_cell.angle_alpha   90.00
_cell.angle_beta   90.00
_cell.angle_gamma   90.00
#
_symmetry.space_group_name_H-M   'P 1'
#
loop_
_entity.id
_entity.type
_entity.pdbx_description
1 polymer ?
#
loop_
_entity_poly.entity_id
_entity_poly.type
_entity_poly.pdbx_seq_one_letter_code
_entity_poly.pdbx_strand_id
1 'polypeptide(L)'
;MALEASHEEQGIGWGSAQPAPSVQEILRNNPLCVPDRYRRGRQEKSTADVVAASLDLPVIDLSLLSSGDEGERLCLDSACKDWGFFQTVNHGISDEVIRSGLYKSVQHRPHRPRRYKTARFLDVAKSIKKGSLKDIMWTG
;
A
#
# COMPACT_ATOMS: atom_id res chain seq x y z
N MET A 1 52.70 -31.39 -21.71
CA MET A 1 51.41 -30.96 -22.28
C MET A 1 50.44 -30.87 -21.12
N ALA A 2 50.39 -29.71 -20.46
CA ALA A 2 49.47 -29.43 -19.37
C ALA A 2 48.23 -28.78 -20.00
N LEU A 3 47.05 -29.36 -19.77
CA LEU A 3 45.77 -28.75 -20.08
C LEU A 3 45.19 -28.27 -18.75
N GLU A 4 45.18 -26.96 -18.56
CA GLU A 4 44.64 -26.30 -17.37
C GLU A 4 43.11 -26.37 -17.34
N ALA A 5 42.58 -26.61 -16.14
CA ALA A 5 41.18 -26.54 -15.82
C ALA A 5 40.75 -25.07 -15.67
N SER A 6 39.81 -24.62 -16.50
CA SER A 6 39.14 -23.33 -16.30
C SER A 6 37.95 -23.52 -15.36
N HIS A 7 38.18 -23.25 -14.08
CA HIS A 7 37.14 -23.02 -13.09
C HIS A 7 36.89 -21.50 -13.04
N GLU A 8 35.76 -21.05 -13.59
CA GLU A 8 35.28 -19.69 -13.35
C GLU A 8 34.07 -19.76 -12.41
N GLU A 9 34.32 -19.40 -11.16
CA GLU A 9 33.28 -19.00 -10.21
C GLU A 9 32.50 -17.81 -10.78
N GLN A 10 31.22 -18.01 -11.10
CA GLN A 10 30.30 -16.88 -11.20
C GLN A 10 29.60 -16.73 -9.86
N GLY A 11 30.16 -15.82 -9.06
CA GLY A 11 29.65 -15.43 -7.76
C GLY A 11 28.15 -15.14 -7.82
N ILE A 12 27.43 -15.70 -6.86
CA ILE A 12 26.02 -15.41 -6.60
C ILE A 12 25.94 -13.97 -6.11
N GLY A 13 25.87 -13.03 -7.05
CA GLY A 13 25.73 -11.61 -6.79
C GLY A 13 24.33 -11.32 -6.24
N TRP A 14 24.22 -11.21 -4.92
CA TRP A 14 23.03 -10.64 -4.30
C TRP A 14 22.90 -9.17 -4.72
N GLY A 15 21.89 -8.87 -5.55
CA GLY A 15 21.22 -7.57 -5.49
C GLY A 15 21.45 -6.58 -6.63
N SER A 16 21.52 -6.98 -7.90
CA SER A 16 21.16 -6.05 -8.98
C SER A 16 19.65 -6.14 -9.25
N ALA A 17 18.82 -5.58 -8.36
CA ALA A 17 17.38 -5.51 -8.59
C ALA A 17 17.13 -4.55 -9.76
N GLN A 18 17.00 -5.11 -10.97
CA GLN A 18 16.62 -4.33 -12.16
C GLN A 18 15.27 -3.64 -11.89
N PRO A 19 15.15 -2.33 -12.16
CA PRO A 19 13.92 -1.60 -11.87
C PRO A 19 12.72 -2.25 -12.56
N ALA A 20 11.74 -2.67 -11.76
CA ALA A 20 10.51 -3.25 -12.27
C ALA A 20 9.80 -2.28 -13.26
N PRO A 21 9.51 -2.67 -14.51
CA PRO A 21 8.74 -1.85 -15.46
C PRO A 21 7.37 -1.42 -14.92
N SER A 22 6.79 -0.37 -15.51
CA SER A 22 5.52 0.18 -15.05
C SER A 22 4.39 -0.77 -15.44
N VAL A 23 3.61 -1.26 -14.46
CA VAL A 23 2.45 -2.12 -14.76
C VAL A 23 1.46 -1.43 -15.70
N GLN A 24 1.27 -0.12 -15.54
CA GLN A 24 0.41 0.68 -16.42
C GLN A 24 0.88 0.69 -17.88
N GLU A 25 2.19 0.65 -18.10
CA GLU A 25 2.78 0.68 -19.44
C GLU A 25 2.75 -0.71 -20.10
N ILE A 26 3.00 -1.75 -19.31
CA ILE A 26 2.88 -3.15 -19.74
C ILE A 26 1.46 -3.41 -20.25
N LEU A 27 0.43 -3.01 -19.49
CA LEU A 27 -0.97 -3.21 -19.87
C LEU A 27 -1.38 -2.40 -21.10
N ARG A 28 -0.79 -1.23 -21.34
CA ARG A 28 -1.06 -0.42 -22.55
C ARG A 28 -0.55 -1.08 -23.82
N ASN A 29 0.58 -1.78 -23.73
CA ASN A 29 1.22 -2.42 -24.89
C ASN A 29 0.65 -3.83 -25.15
N ASN A 30 0.40 -4.61 -24.10
CA ASN A 30 -0.21 -5.93 -24.21
C ASN A 30 -1.01 -6.29 -22.93
N PRO A 31 -2.33 -6.02 -22.89
CA PRO A 31 -3.15 -6.24 -21.69
C PRO A 31 -3.38 -7.72 -21.36
N LEU A 32 -3.14 -8.63 -22.30
CA LEU A 32 -3.43 -10.07 -22.13
C LEU A 32 -2.25 -10.88 -21.60
N CYS A 33 -1.04 -10.30 -21.58
CA CYS A 33 0.17 -10.99 -21.15
C CYS A 33 0.64 -10.44 -19.79
N VAL A 34 0.43 -11.23 -18.73
CA VAL A 34 1.02 -10.96 -17.42
C VAL A 34 2.44 -11.53 -17.40
N PRO A 35 3.50 -10.70 -17.26
CA PRO A 35 4.86 -11.19 -17.20
C PRO A 35 5.10 -12.15 -16.03
N ASP A 36 5.97 -13.13 -16.21
CA ASP A 36 6.21 -14.21 -15.24
C ASP A 36 6.54 -13.71 -13.83
N ARG A 37 7.31 -12.62 -13.73
CA ARG A 37 7.65 -11.96 -12.46
C ARG A 37 6.47 -11.38 -11.67
N TYR A 38 5.28 -11.28 -12.26
CA TYR A 38 4.04 -10.85 -11.61
C TYR A 38 3.04 -12.00 -11.44
N ARG A 39 3.32 -13.18 -12.01
CA ARG A 39 2.44 -14.33 -11.87
C ARG A 39 2.61 -14.90 -10.46
N ARG A 40 1.57 -14.78 -9.64
CA ARG A 40 1.57 -15.39 -8.30
C ARG A 40 1.35 -16.91 -8.42
N GLY A 41 1.99 -17.68 -7.54
CA GLY A 41 1.79 -19.13 -7.44
C GLY A 41 0.41 -19.51 -6.87
N ARG A 42 0.15 -20.82 -6.73
CA ARG A 42 -1.14 -21.47 -6.39
C ARG A 42 -1.74 -21.14 -4.99
N GLN A 43 -1.35 -20.04 -4.35
CA GLN A 43 -1.97 -19.55 -3.12
C GLN A 43 -2.71 -18.22 -3.33
N GLU A 44 -3.34 -18.02 -4.48
CA GLU A 44 -4.39 -17.02 -4.54
C GLU A 44 -5.61 -17.61 -3.82
N LYS A 45 -5.95 -17.03 -2.66
CA LYS A 45 -7.26 -17.22 -2.04
C LYS A 45 -8.32 -16.97 -3.09
N SER A 46 -9.31 -17.85 -3.20
CA SER A 46 -10.36 -17.68 -4.19
C SER A 46 -11.09 -16.36 -3.92
N THR A 47 -11.72 -15.80 -4.94
CA THR A 47 -12.55 -14.59 -4.77
C THR A 47 -13.61 -14.79 -3.69
N ALA A 48 -14.16 -16.01 -3.58
CA ALA A 48 -15.09 -16.37 -2.52
C ALA A 48 -14.45 -16.28 -1.12
N ASP A 49 -13.20 -16.75 -0.96
CA ASP A 49 -12.49 -16.68 0.33
C ASP A 49 -12.20 -15.23 0.75
N VAL A 50 -11.92 -14.34 -0.21
CA VAL A 50 -11.69 -12.92 0.06
C VAL A 50 -12.99 -12.21 0.44
N VAL A 51 -14.09 -12.52 -0.24
CA VAL A 51 -15.41 -11.94 0.06
C VAL A 51 -15.91 -12.44 1.41
N ALA A 52 -15.77 -13.73 1.71
CA ALA A 52 -16.11 -14.29 3.02
C ALA A 52 -15.33 -13.61 4.15
N ALA A 53 -14.01 -13.45 4.00
CA ALA A 53 -13.19 -12.75 4.99
C ALA A 53 -13.55 -11.25 5.14
N SER A 54 -14.18 -10.64 4.15
CA SER A 54 -14.62 -9.23 4.21
C SER A 54 -15.97 -9.08 4.93
N LEU A 55 -16.82 -10.11 4.91
CA LEU A 55 -18.09 -10.12 5.64
C LEU A 55 -17.90 -10.25 7.16
N ASP A 56 -16.81 -10.89 7.56
CA ASP A 56 -16.50 -11.09 8.98
C ASP A 56 -15.79 -9.89 9.62
N LEU A 57 -15.41 -8.87 8.82
CA LEU A 57 -14.66 -7.75 9.33
C LEU A 57 -15.51 -6.83 10.22
N PRO A 58 -15.05 -6.44 11.43
CA PRO A 58 -15.79 -5.52 12.27
C PRO A 58 -16.03 -4.19 11.57
N VAL A 59 -17.24 -3.67 11.74
CA VAL A 59 -17.66 -2.34 11.29
C VAL A 59 -17.90 -1.49 12.53
N ILE A 60 -17.21 -0.35 12.60
CA ILE A 60 -17.25 0.57 13.73
C ILE A 60 -18.01 1.85 13.34
N ASP A 61 -19.04 2.20 14.09
CA ASP A 61 -19.78 3.45 13.96
C ASP A 61 -19.12 4.57 14.77
N LEU A 62 -18.47 5.51 14.09
CA LEU A 62 -17.78 6.60 14.77
C LEU A 62 -18.74 7.61 15.44
N SER A 63 -19.99 7.67 15.01
CA SER A 63 -20.99 8.55 15.65
C SER A 63 -21.39 8.02 17.02
N LEU A 64 -21.53 6.70 17.18
CA LEU A 64 -21.81 6.06 18.46
C LEU A 64 -20.63 6.20 19.42
N LEU A 65 -19.40 5.99 18.94
CA LEU A 65 -18.19 6.27 19.73
C LEU A 65 -18.14 7.72 20.21
N SER A 66 -18.49 8.68 19.34
CA SER A 66 -18.49 10.10 19.69
C SER A 66 -19.58 10.46 20.72
N SER A 67 -20.69 9.70 20.75
CA SER A 67 -21.72 9.84 21.77
C SER A 67 -21.38 9.16 23.10
N GLY A 68 -20.27 8.43 23.18
CA GLY A 68 -19.85 7.71 24.39
C GLY A 68 -20.54 6.36 24.56
N ASP A 69 -20.97 5.72 23.46
CA ASP A 69 -21.56 4.38 23.54
C ASP A 69 -20.52 3.33 23.97
N GLU A 70 -20.78 2.67 25.10
CA GLU A 70 -19.86 1.68 25.66
C GLU A 70 -19.82 0.38 24.85
N GLY A 71 -20.92 -0.01 24.20
CA GLY A 71 -20.97 -1.20 23.35
C GLY A 71 -20.03 -1.06 22.16
N GLU A 72 -20.09 0.10 21.50
CA GLU A 72 -19.24 0.42 20.37
C GLU A 72 -17.76 0.54 20.76
N ARG A 73 -17.48 1.06 21.97
CA ARG A 73 -16.13 1.11 22.53
C ARG A 73 -15.54 -0.29 22.75
N LEU A 74 -16.34 -1.23 23.27
CA LEU A 74 -15.92 -2.62 23.43
C LEU A 74 -15.74 -3.33 22.09
N CYS A 75 -16.59 -3.01 21.11
CA CYS A 75 -16.45 -3.49 19.74
C CYS A 75 -15.11 -3.03 19.13
N LEU A 76 -14.78 -1.75 19.27
CA LEU A 76 -13.52 -1.18 18.81
C LEU A 76 -12.31 -1.84 19.49
N ASP A 77 -12.35 -2.01 20.81
CA ASP A 77 -11.28 -2.68 21.56
C ASP A 77 -11.06 -4.13 21.08
N SER A 78 -12.14 -4.88 20.87
CA SER A 78 -12.09 -6.25 20.34
C SER A 78 -11.56 -6.29 18.91
N ALA A 79 -12.03 -5.39 18.04
CA ALA A 79 -11.55 -5.27 16.67
C ALA A 79 -10.04 -4.96 16.61
N CYS A 80 -9.54 -4.12 17.50
CA CYS A 80 -8.11 -3.81 17.56
C CYS A 80 -7.27 -5.03 18.01
N LYS A 81 -7.77 -5.81 18.98
CA LYS A 81 -7.05 -6.96 19.55
C LYS A 81 -7.09 -8.20 18.64
N ASP A 82 -8.26 -8.53 18.14
CA ASP A 82 -8.51 -9.80 17.46
C ASP A 82 -8.27 -9.70 15.95
N TRP A 83 -8.56 -8.53 15.36
CA TRP A 83 -8.48 -8.33 13.90
C TRP A 83 -7.29 -7.48 13.49
N GLY A 84 -6.99 -6.41 14.25
CA GLY A 84 -6.01 -5.39 13.87
C GLY A 84 -6.44 -4.52 12.68
N PHE A 85 -7.64 -4.76 12.12
CA PHE A 85 -8.29 -3.92 11.12
C PHE A 85 -9.81 -3.97 11.26
N PHE A 86 -10.47 -2.91 10.83
CA PHE A 86 -11.92 -2.76 10.85
C PHE A 86 -12.35 -1.72 9.81
N GLN A 87 -13.61 -1.79 9.40
CA GLN A 87 -14.26 -0.73 8.62
C GLN A 87 -14.85 0.31 9.56
N THR A 88 -14.98 1.55 9.09
CA THR A 88 -15.66 2.61 9.84
C THR A 88 -16.80 3.20 9.03
N VAL A 89 -17.94 3.44 9.68
CA VAL A 89 -19.10 4.15 9.11
C VAL A 89 -19.41 5.39 9.94
N ASN A 90 -20.26 6.27 9.38
CA ASN A 90 -20.70 7.50 10.05
C ASN A 90 -19.53 8.35 10.58
N HIS A 91 -18.42 8.38 9.84
CA HIS A 91 -17.16 9.03 10.21
C HIS A 91 -17.18 10.56 10.07
N GLY A 92 -18.30 11.17 9.70
CA GLY A 92 -18.46 12.63 9.58
C GLY A 92 -17.70 13.29 8.43
N ILE A 93 -17.11 12.51 7.51
CA ILE A 93 -16.45 13.03 6.30
C ILE A 93 -17.47 12.96 5.17
N SER A 94 -17.71 14.07 4.48
CA SER A 94 -18.67 14.07 3.38
C SER A 94 -18.17 13.26 2.18
N ASP A 95 -19.10 12.58 1.51
CA ASP A 95 -18.80 11.84 0.28
C ASP A 95 -18.16 12.71 -0.80
N GLU A 96 -18.48 14.01 -0.82
CA GLU A 96 -17.87 14.96 -1.75
C GLU A 96 -16.37 15.10 -1.49
N VAL A 97 -15.92 15.19 -0.24
CA VAL A 97 -14.50 15.27 0.10
C VAL A 97 -13.78 14.00 -0.31
N ILE A 98 -14.37 12.83 -0.06
CA ILE A 98 -13.79 11.55 -0.47
C ILE A 98 -13.71 11.51 -2.01
N ARG A 99 -14.80 11.82 -2.71
CA ARG A 99 -14.92 11.81 -4.18
C ARG A 99 -13.96 12.79 -4.85
N SER A 100 -13.89 14.01 -4.36
CA SER A 100 -13.14 15.12 -4.97
C SER A 100 -11.66 15.10 -4.60
N GLY A 101 -11.32 14.85 -3.33
CA GLY A 101 -9.95 14.92 -2.83
C GLY A 101 -9.12 13.67 -3.15
N LEU A 102 -9.72 12.48 -3.03
CA LEU A 102 -8.98 11.22 -3.15
C LEU A 102 -9.08 10.61 -4.56
N TYR A 103 -10.28 10.44 -5.11
CA TYR A 103 -10.41 9.77 -6.41
C TYR A 103 -9.88 10.63 -7.56
N LYS A 104 -10.18 11.94 -7.59
CA LYS A 104 -9.71 12.80 -8.69
C LYS A 104 -8.19 12.99 -8.66
N SER A 105 -7.57 13.12 -7.50
CA SER A 105 -6.11 13.29 -7.37
C SER A 105 -5.33 12.02 -7.77
N VAL A 106 -5.91 10.84 -7.52
CA VAL A 106 -5.34 9.54 -7.94
C VAL A 106 -5.55 9.28 -9.43
N GLN A 107 -6.73 9.61 -9.97
CA GLN A 107 -7.05 9.36 -11.39
C GLN A 107 -6.40 10.38 -12.35
N HIS A 108 -6.24 11.64 -11.94
CA HIS A 108 -5.65 12.68 -12.80
C HIS A 108 -4.13 12.80 -12.63
N ARG A 109 -3.43 11.81 -12.08
CA ARG A 109 -1.95 11.84 -12.04
C ARG A 109 -1.45 11.84 -13.50
N PRO A 110 -0.83 12.94 -13.97
CA PRO A 110 -0.40 13.02 -15.37
C PRO A 110 0.58 11.89 -15.68
N HIS A 111 0.52 11.35 -16.90
CA HIS A 111 1.38 10.27 -17.34
C HIS A 111 2.79 10.81 -17.55
N ARG A 112 3.55 10.71 -16.48
CA ARG A 112 4.80 11.41 -16.32
C ARG A 112 5.90 10.30 -16.33
N PRO A 113 6.86 10.23 -17.31
CA PRO A 113 8.10 9.45 -17.27
C PRO A 113 8.69 9.12 -15.89
N ARG A 114 9.09 7.87 -15.66
CA ARG A 114 9.49 7.36 -14.33
C ARG A 114 10.55 8.20 -13.58
N ARG A 115 11.39 8.96 -14.30
CA ARG A 115 12.54 9.71 -13.75
C ARG A 115 12.20 10.70 -12.62
N TYR A 116 10.97 11.21 -12.56
CA TYR A 116 10.58 12.20 -11.53
C TYR A 116 9.55 11.69 -10.52
N LYS A 117 9.07 10.44 -10.65
CA LYS A 117 8.26 9.82 -9.58
C LYS A 117 9.15 9.43 -8.40
N THR A 118 10.36 8.90 -8.65
CA THR A 118 11.35 8.57 -7.61
C THR A 118 12.00 9.82 -7.00
N ALA A 119 12.28 10.84 -7.80
CA ALA A 119 12.87 12.09 -7.31
C ALA A 119 12.00 12.75 -6.22
N ARG A 120 10.68 12.86 -6.45
CA ARG A 120 9.77 13.51 -5.50
C ARG A 120 9.57 12.74 -4.20
N PHE A 121 9.62 11.40 -4.22
CA PHE A 121 9.59 10.60 -2.98
C PHE A 121 10.83 10.87 -2.11
N LEU A 122 12.01 10.97 -2.72
CA LEU A 122 13.23 11.32 -2.00
C LEU A 122 13.18 12.76 -1.47
N ASP A 123 12.63 13.71 -2.24
CA ASP A 123 12.52 15.11 -1.82
C ASP A 123 11.50 15.29 -0.68
N VAL A 124 10.36 14.60 -0.73
CA VAL A 124 9.37 14.57 0.36
C VAL A 124 9.95 13.91 1.60
N ALA A 125 10.62 12.75 1.46
CA ALA A 125 11.27 12.08 2.59
C ALA A 125 12.40 12.92 3.21
N LYS A 126 13.17 13.66 2.39
CA LYS A 126 14.16 14.62 2.86
C LYS A 126 13.51 15.81 3.59
N SER A 127 12.37 16.29 3.12
CA SER A 127 11.60 17.35 3.78
C SER A 127 11.06 16.91 5.14
N ILE A 128 10.56 15.67 5.24
CA ILE A 128 10.07 15.08 6.50
C ILE A 128 11.21 14.90 7.51
N LYS A 129 12.42 14.48 7.08
CA LYS A 129 13.60 14.40 7.95
C LYS A 129 14.12 15.78 8.40
N LYS A 130 13.87 16.84 7.62
CA LYS A 130 14.29 18.21 7.94
C LYS A 130 13.29 18.93 8.85
N GLY A 131 12.02 18.51 8.85
CA GLY A 131 11.01 18.84 9.85
C GLY A 131 11.25 18.09 11.16
N SER A 132 12.38 18.36 11.81
CA SER A 132 12.73 17.83 13.12
C SER A 132 11.81 18.42 14.19
N LEU A 133 10.84 17.63 14.66
CA LEU A 133 10.48 17.34 16.07
C LEU A 133 10.74 18.40 17.17
N LYS A 134 10.49 19.69 16.93
CA LYS A 134 10.49 20.73 18.00
C LYS A 134 9.23 21.59 18.07
N ASP A 135 8.31 21.44 17.13
CA ASP A 135 7.09 22.27 17.06
C ASP A 135 5.84 21.59 17.65
N ILE A 136 5.99 20.42 18.30
CA ILE A 136 4.92 19.81 19.11
C ILE A 136 5.32 19.94 20.58
N MET A 137 5.37 21.17 21.06
CA MET A 137 5.31 21.47 22.49
C MET A 137 3.81 21.56 22.82
N TRP A 138 3.25 20.51 23.43
CA TRP A 138 1.92 20.59 24.04
C TRP A 138 2.06 21.49 25.27
N THR A 139 1.60 22.73 25.17
CA THR A 139 1.36 23.57 26.36
C THR A 139 0.00 23.19 26.92
N GLY A 140 0.01 22.56 28.09
CA GLY A 140 -1.16 22.21 28.89
C GLY A 140 -0.68 21.59 30.20
#